data_AF-A0A7V9HHE2-F1
#
_entry.id   AF-A0A7V9HHE2-F1
#
_cell.length_a   1.000
_cell.length_b   1.000
_cell.length_c   1.000
_cell.angle_alpha   90.00
_cell.angle_beta   90.00
_cell.angle_gamma   90.00
#
_symmetry.space_group_name_H-M   'P 1'
#
loop_
_entity.id
_entity.type
_entity.pdbx_description
1 polymer ?
#
loop_
_entity_poly.entity_id
_entity_poly.type
_entity_poly.pdbx_seq_one_letter_code
_entity_poly.pdbx_strand_id
1 'polypeptide(L)' 'MTRVTMVGNDLAIDEMAGLCGKNGQALPVNLGLPTVLIDGITVGGTEA' A
#
# COMPACT_ATOMS: atom_id res chain seq x y z
N MET A 1 -9.23 -6.31 4.78
CA MET A 1 -8.13 -6.00 5.70
C MET A 1 -7.98 -7.01 6.84
N THR A 2 -8.60 -8.18 6.78
CA THR A 2 -8.57 -9.19 7.86
C THR A 2 -7.34 -10.10 7.83
N ARG A 3 -6.42 -9.94 6.87
CA ARG A 3 -5.23 -10.79 6.68
C ARG A 3 -3.91 -10.13 7.11
N VAL A 4 -3.96 -8.93 7.68
CA VAL A 4 -2.77 -8.29 8.29
C VAL A 4 -2.61 -8.89 9.69
N THR A 5 -1.49 -9.57 9.95
CA THR A 5 -1.25 -10.30 11.22
C THR A 5 -0.24 -9.62 12.13
N MET A 6 0.62 -8.76 11.59
CA MET A 6 1.53 -7.91 12.37
C MET A 6 1.61 -6.51 11.78
N VAL A 7 1.81 -5.52 12.66
CA VAL A 7 1.96 -4.10 12.33
C VAL A 7 3.19 -3.58 13.09
N GLY A 8 4.14 -3.01 12.36
CA GLY A 8 5.35 -2.38 12.90
C GLY A 8 5.08 -1.03 13.55
N ASN A 9 6.08 -0.54 14.28
CA ASN A 9 6.06 0.76 14.97
C ASN A 9 6.82 1.86 14.19
N ASP A 10 6.98 1.66 12.89
CA ASP A 10 7.85 2.40 11.98
C ASP A 10 7.06 3.10 10.87
N LEU A 11 5.98 3.79 11.24
CA LEU A 11 5.15 4.54 10.30
C LEU A 11 5.98 5.54 9.50
N ALA A 12 5.89 5.46 8.18
CA ALA A 12 6.39 6.47 7.25
C ALA A 12 5.25 6.98 6.35
N ILE A 13 5.33 8.26 6.00
CA ILE A 13 4.49 8.89 4.97
C ILE A 13 5.39 9.13 3.75
N ASP A 14 4.88 8.81 2.56
CA ASP A 14 5.58 9.10 1.32
C ASP A 14 5.88 10.60 1.20
N GLU A 15 7.13 10.93 0.88
CA GLU A 15 7.60 12.30 0.68
C GLU A 15 7.26 12.81 -0.72
N MET A 16 6.87 11.92 -1.64
CA MET A 16 6.40 12.24 -2.98
C MET A 16 4.88 12.10 -3.09
N ALA A 17 4.25 13.04 -3.81
CA ALA A 17 2.83 12.96 -4.10
C ALA A 17 2.57 11.98 -5.25
N GLY A 18 1.81 10.92 -4.99
CA GLY A 18 1.18 10.08 -6.01
C GLY A 18 -0.08 10.73 -6.59
N LEU A 19 -0.64 10.17 -7.66
CA LEU A 19 -1.93 10.63 -8.22
C LEU A 19 -3.04 9.63 -7.90
N CYS A 20 -4.12 10.11 -7.28
CA CYS A 20 -5.36 9.36 -7.14
C CYS A 20 -6.21 9.56 -8.39
N GLY A 21 -6.52 8.46 -9.08
CA GLY A 21 -7.38 8.43 -10.25
C GLY A 21 -8.82 8.04 -9.89
N LYS A 22 -9.82 8.88 -10.20
CA LYS A 22 -11.24 8.52 -10.05
C LYS A 22 -12.10 9.21 -11.10
N ASN A 23 -12.93 8.45 -11.81
CA ASN A 23 -13.85 8.97 -12.84
C ASN A 23 -13.13 9.90 -13.85
N GLY A 24 -11.92 9.53 -14.27
CA GLY A 24 -11.10 10.32 -15.20
C GLY A 24 -10.38 11.53 -14.61
N GLN A 25 -10.54 11.81 -13.31
CA GLN A 25 -9.81 12.89 -12.62
C GLN A 25 -8.53 12.34 -11.98
N ALA A 26 -7.47 13.14 -12.00
CA ALA A 26 -6.20 12.84 -11.32
C ALA A 26 -5.89 13.97 -10.32
N LEU A 27 -5.80 13.63 -9.03
CA LEU A 27 -5.46 14.57 -7.96
C LEU A 27 -4.23 14.11 -7.18
N PRO A 28 -3.35 15.03 -6.75
CA PRO A 28 -2.20 14.67 -5.92
C PRO A 28 -2.66 14.17 -4.55
N VAL A 29 -2.08 13.06 -4.10
CA VAL A 29 -2.30 12.44 -2.79
C VAL A 29 -1.00 11.89 -2.24
N ASN A 30 -0.92 11.81 -0.90
CA ASN A 30 0.16 11.10 -0.23
C ASN A 30 -0.37 9.78 0.34
N LEU A 31 0.54 8.83 0.57
CA LEU A 31 0.26 7.52 1.17
C LEU A 31 1.13 7.34 2.42
N GLY A 32 0.71 6.45 3.33
CA GLY A 32 1.50 6.18 4.53
C GLY A 32 1.09 4.89 5.22
N LEU A 33 2.08 4.09 5.60
CA LEU A 33 1.93 2.80 6.26
C LEU A 33 3.18 2.54 7.12
N PRO A 34 3.03 1.86 8.27
CA PRO A 34 4.17 1.16 8.90
C PRO A 34 4.48 -0.11 8.12
N THR A 35 5.54 -0.82 8.50
CA THR A 35 5.76 -2.18 8.01
C THR A 35 4.59 -3.08 8.44
N VAL A 36 4.06 -3.92 7.55
CA VAL A 36 2.96 -4.85 7.86
C VAL A 36 3.27 -6.26 7.36
N LEU A 37 2.86 -7.28 8.12
CA LEU A 37 2.85 -8.67 7.65
C LEU A 37 1.45 -9.05 7.17
N ILE A 38 1.37 -9.56 5.95
CA ILE A 38 0.14 -10.09 5.36
C ILE A 38 0.29 -11.61 5.24
N ASP A 39 -0.61 -12.35 5.89
CA ASP A 39 -0.59 -13.83 5.96
C ASP A 39 -0.78 -14.51 4.58
N GLY A 40 -1.48 -13.85 3.67
CA GLY A 40 -1.66 -14.35 2.30
C GLY A 40 -2.13 -13.28 1.32
N ILE A 41 -1.43 -13.20 0.20
CA ILE A 41 -1.75 -12.34 -0.94
C ILE A 41 -1.35 -13.04 -2.25
N THR A 42 -2.14 -12.88 -3.30
CA THR A 42 -1.76 -13.39 -4.63
C THR A 42 -0.64 -12.53 -5.22
N VAL A 43 0.47 -13.15 -5.61
CA VAL A 43 1.59 -12.50 -6.30
C VAL A 43 1.50 -12.85 -7.79
N GLY A 44 1.41 -11.84 -8.66
CA GLY A 44 1.31 -12.01 -10.12
C GLY A 44 2.66 -12.36 -10.79
N GLY A 45 3.31 -13.43 -10.34
CA GLY A 45 4.59 -13.91 -10.88
C GLY A 45 4.45 -14.62 -12.23
N THR A 46 5.58 -14.82 -12.92
CA THR A 46 5.65 -15.50 -14.22
C THR A 46 5.99 -16.99 -14.12
N GLU A 47 6.55 -17.43 -12.98
CA GLU A 47 6.95 -18.81 -12.68
C GLU A 47 6.72 -19.07 -11.17
N ALA A 48 6.60 -20.34 -10.77
CA ALA A 48 6.33 -20.75 -9.39
C ALA A 48 7.59 -21.24 -8.67
#